data_AF-A0A966EFS2-F1
#
_entry.id   AF-A0A966EFS2-F1
#
_cell.length_a   1.000
_cell.length_b   1.000
_cell.length_c   1.000
_cell.angle_alpha   90.00
_cell.angle_beta   90.00
_cell.angle_gamma   90.00
#
_symmetry.space_group_name_H-M   'P 1'
#
loop_
_entity.id
_entity.type
_entity.pdbx_description
1 polymer ?
#
loop_
_entity_poly.entity_id
_entity_poly.type
_entity_poly.pdbx_seq_one_letter_code
_entity_poly.pdbx_strand_id
1 'polypeptide(L)'
;MKEYDPDSYEICMALALELARDGLGKVSPNPPVGAVLISKELQIAKGWHSEFGGPHAEVACINDAKSQGIDTQGATIFVTLEPCGHHGKTPPCAEAIIEAGITRVIYGHNDPHPVTRGKVQIDCWQRGSKSNPAF
;
A
#
# COMPACT_ATOMS: atom_id res chain seq x y z
N MET A 1 15.73 17.45 -4.84
CA MET A 1 14.59 16.52 -4.75
C MET A 1 13.35 17.40 -4.58
N LYS A 2 12.32 17.27 -5.42
CA LYS A 2 11.09 18.03 -5.22
C LYS A 2 10.40 17.48 -3.97
N GLU A 3 10.18 18.32 -2.97
CA GLU A 3 9.44 17.95 -1.77
C GLU A 3 8.02 17.52 -2.16
N TYR A 4 7.57 16.43 -1.56
CA TYR A 4 6.28 15.82 -1.80
C TYR A 4 5.22 16.57 -0.99
N ASP A 5 4.21 17.11 -1.67
CA ASP A 5 3.16 17.92 -1.06
C ASP A 5 2.28 17.07 -0.12
N PRO A 6 2.10 17.45 1.16
CA PRO A 6 1.21 16.77 2.10
C PRO A 6 -0.22 16.55 1.57
N ASP A 7 -0.73 17.47 0.72
CA ASP A 7 -2.06 17.35 0.12
C ASP A 7 -2.13 16.18 -0.89
N SER A 8 -0.99 15.76 -1.43
CA SER A 8 -0.90 14.57 -2.29
C SER A 8 -1.20 13.27 -1.53
N TYR A 9 -0.91 13.20 -0.22
CA TYR A 9 -1.21 12.00 0.57
C TYR A 9 -2.71 11.74 0.69
N GLU A 10 -3.49 12.79 0.90
CA GLU A 10 -4.96 12.68 0.98
C GLU A 10 -5.55 12.21 -0.35
N ILE A 11 -5.06 12.75 -1.47
CA ILE A 11 -5.51 12.36 -2.81
C ILE A 11 -5.15 10.89 -3.09
N CYS A 12 -3.93 10.46 -2.76
CA CYS A 12 -3.51 9.08 -2.97
C CYS A 12 -4.27 8.10 -2.08
N MET A 13 -4.52 8.45 -0.83
CA MET A 13 -5.31 7.60 0.06
C MET A 13 -6.79 7.57 -0.35
N ALA A 14 -7.36 8.67 -0.82
CA ALA A 14 -8.71 8.70 -1.38
C ALA A 14 -8.83 7.79 -2.61
N LEU A 15 -7.84 7.84 -3.52
CA LEU A 15 -7.78 6.95 -4.67
C LEU A 15 -7.60 5.47 -4.25
N ALA A 16 -6.77 5.19 -3.25
CA ALA A 16 -6.63 3.83 -2.71
C ALA A 16 -7.95 3.30 -2.12
N LEU A 17 -8.72 4.15 -1.44
CA LEU A 17 -10.07 3.82 -0.95
C LEU A 17 -11.06 3.57 -2.10
N GLU A 18 -10.95 4.30 -3.20
CA GLU A 18 -11.76 4.04 -4.41
C GLU A 18 -11.43 2.67 -5.00
N LEU A 19 -10.14 2.36 -5.18
CA LEU A 19 -9.70 1.05 -5.67
C LEU A 19 -10.13 -0.10 -4.74
N ALA A 20 -10.09 0.11 -3.42
CA ALA A 20 -10.57 -0.88 -2.46
C ALA A 20 -12.05 -1.24 -2.68
N ARG A 21 -12.89 -0.29 -3.11
CA ARG A 21 -14.31 -0.54 -3.38
C ARG A 21 -14.52 -1.55 -4.50
N ASP A 22 -13.59 -1.68 -5.45
CA ASP A 22 -13.70 -2.64 -6.55
C ASP A 22 -13.56 -4.11 -6.11
N GLY A 23 -13.02 -4.34 -4.91
CA GLY A 23 -12.94 -5.64 -4.25
C GLY A 23 -14.17 -6.01 -3.41
N LEU A 24 -15.11 -5.08 -3.19
CA LEU A 24 -16.28 -5.33 -2.34
C LEU A 24 -17.11 -6.51 -2.84
N GLY A 25 -17.42 -7.44 -1.93
CA GLY A 25 -18.19 -8.65 -2.22
C GLY A 25 -17.41 -9.77 -2.94
N LYS A 26 -16.18 -9.53 -3.39
CA LYS A 26 -15.36 -10.51 -4.15
C LYS A 26 -14.26 -11.17 -3.34
N VAL A 27 -13.85 -10.54 -2.23
CA VAL A 27 -12.68 -10.96 -1.44
C VAL A 27 -13.01 -11.56 -0.09
N SER A 28 -14.29 -11.60 0.30
CA SER A 28 -14.74 -12.18 1.58
C SER A 28 -14.20 -13.62 1.75
N PRO A 29 -13.70 -14.01 2.93
CA PRO A 29 -13.73 -13.30 4.22
C PRO A 29 -12.64 -12.23 4.43
N ASN A 30 -11.76 -12.00 3.46
CA ASN A 30 -10.71 -10.99 3.57
C ASN A 30 -11.29 -9.57 3.45
N PRO A 31 -10.61 -8.55 4.00
CA PRO A 31 -11.02 -7.16 3.80
C PRO A 31 -10.75 -6.70 2.36
N PRO A 32 -11.59 -5.81 1.81
CA PRO A 32 -11.24 -5.05 0.62
C PRO A 32 -10.10 -4.08 0.94
N VAL A 33 -9.03 -4.15 0.17
CA VAL A 33 -7.84 -3.29 0.33
C VAL A 33 -7.48 -2.71 -1.04
N GLY A 34 -7.09 -1.45 -1.06
CA GLY A 34 -6.57 -0.76 -2.24
C GLY A 34 -5.20 -0.16 -1.97
N ALA A 35 -4.42 0.00 -3.03
CA ALA A 35 -3.08 0.54 -2.98
C ALA A 35 -2.76 1.43 -4.19
N VAL A 36 -1.96 2.46 -3.95
CA VAL A 36 -1.44 3.39 -4.96
C VAL A 36 0.06 3.56 -4.73
N LEU A 37 0.87 3.49 -5.78
CA LEU A 37 2.30 3.74 -5.69
C LEU A 37 2.67 4.97 -6.51
N ILE A 38 3.59 5.78 -5.98
CA ILE A 38 4.18 6.91 -6.67
C ILE A 38 5.70 6.77 -6.71
N SER A 39 6.25 6.72 -7.94
CA SER A 39 7.69 6.65 -8.17
C SER A 39 8.38 8.01 -7.94
N LYS A 40 9.72 8.01 -7.97
CA LYS A 40 10.52 9.25 -7.89
C LYS A 40 10.27 10.20 -9.06
N GLU A 41 9.90 9.64 -10.21
CA GLU A 41 9.54 10.31 -11.44
C GLU A 41 8.05 10.71 -11.46
N LEU A 42 7.33 10.53 -10.35
CA LEU A 42 5.91 10.83 -10.17
C LEU A 42 4.97 10.00 -11.06
N GLN A 43 5.42 8.82 -11.50
CA GLN A 43 4.54 7.87 -12.18
C GLN A 43 3.67 7.14 -11.15
N ILE A 44 2.43 6.82 -11.54
CA ILE A 44 1.43 6.23 -10.65
C ILE A 44 1.14 4.79 -11.08
N ALA A 45 1.21 3.87 -10.13
CA ALA A 45 0.66 2.52 -10.26
C ALA A 45 -0.48 2.30 -9.27
N LYS A 46 -1.38 1.36 -9.57
CA LYS A 46 -2.61 1.12 -8.83
C LYS A 46 -2.83 -0.37 -8.62
N GLY A 47 -3.39 -0.74 -7.48
CA GLY A 47 -3.75 -2.12 -7.19
C GLY A 47 -4.86 -2.23 -6.16
N TRP A 48 -5.58 -3.34 -6.19
CA TRP A 48 -6.56 -3.71 -5.17
C TRP A 48 -6.66 -5.22 -5.08
N HIS A 49 -7.15 -5.71 -3.95
CA HIS A 49 -7.49 -7.12 -3.81
C HIS A 49 -8.78 -7.38 -4.60
N SER A 50 -8.68 -8.01 -5.77
CA SER A 50 -9.78 -8.16 -6.73
C SER A 50 -10.63 -9.41 -6.50
N GLU A 51 -10.04 -10.47 -5.96
CA GLU A 51 -10.68 -11.78 -5.75
C GLU A 51 -10.06 -12.55 -4.58
N PHE A 52 -10.87 -13.35 -3.89
CA PHE A 52 -10.38 -14.18 -2.78
C PHE A 52 -9.29 -15.17 -3.23
N GLY A 53 -8.14 -15.15 -2.54
CA GLY A 53 -6.98 -15.97 -2.87
C GLY A 53 -6.09 -15.38 -3.98
N GLY A 54 -6.51 -14.30 -4.63
CA GLY A 54 -5.68 -13.52 -5.54
C GLY A 54 -4.65 -12.65 -4.82
N PRO A 55 -3.85 -11.88 -5.58
CA PRO A 55 -2.87 -10.96 -5.00
C PRO A 55 -3.55 -9.92 -4.10
N HIS A 56 -2.87 -9.57 -3.01
CA HIS A 56 -3.25 -8.43 -2.18
C HIS A 56 -2.97 -7.12 -2.92
N ALA A 57 -3.52 -6.02 -2.41
CA ALA A 57 -3.46 -4.72 -3.08
C ALA A 57 -2.02 -4.25 -3.37
N GLU A 58 -1.10 -4.47 -2.44
CA GLU A 58 0.30 -4.07 -2.54
C GLU A 58 1.01 -4.84 -3.65
N VAL A 59 0.81 -6.15 -3.70
CA VAL A 59 1.37 -7.02 -4.75
C VAL A 59 0.75 -6.69 -6.11
N ALA A 60 -0.57 -6.48 -6.16
CA ALA A 60 -1.25 -6.07 -7.38
C ALA A 60 -0.71 -4.73 -7.89
N CYS A 61 -0.46 -3.76 -7.01
CA CYS A 61 0.10 -2.45 -7.34
C CYS A 61 1.55 -2.54 -7.83
N ILE A 62 2.38 -3.39 -7.21
CA ILE A 62 3.75 -3.66 -7.68
C ILE A 62 3.75 -4.33 -9.06
N ASN A 63 2.82 -5.28 -9.29
CA ASN A 63 2.68 -5.94 -10.59
C ASN A 63 2.23 -4.97 -11.67
N ASP A 64 1.30 -4.07 -11.35
CA ASP A 64 0.87 -2.98 -12.23
C ASP A 64 2.07 -2.07 -12.59
N ALA A 65 2.85 -1.63 -11.61
CA ALA A 65 4.07 -0.84 -11.83
C ALA A 65 5.05 -1.55 -12.77
N LYS A 66 5.32 -2.84 -12.52
CA LYS A 66 6.18 -3.66 -13.39
C LYS A 66 5.63 -3.75 -14.82
N SER A 67 4.33 -3.95 -14.99
CA SER A 67 3.70 -4.06 -16.30
C SER A 67 3.79 -2.76 -17.13
N GLN A 68 3.81 -1.61 -16.44
CA GLN A 68 3.94 -0.29 -17.04
C GLN A 68 5.40 0.17 -17.20
N GLY A 69 6.38 -0.61 -16.72
CA GLY A 69 7.79 -0.22 -16.72
C GLY A 69 8.12 0.93 -15.76
N ILE A 70 7.33 1.10 -14.70
CA ILE A 70 7.54 2.11 -13.66
C ILE A 70 8.63 1.61 -12.70
N ASP A 71 9.66 2.43 -12.47
CA ASP A 71 10.67 2.15 -11.46
C ASP A 71 10.09 2.32 -10.05
N THR A 72 10.23 1.28 -9.23
CA THR A 72 9.72 1.22 -7.86
C THR A 72 10.79 1.58 -6.82
N GLN A 73 12.05 1.75 -7.24
CA GLN A 73 13.18 2.01 -6.35
C GLN A 73 13.09 3.38 -5.66
N GLY A 74 12.85 3.35 -4.35
CA GLY A 74 12.63 4.52 -3.51
C GLY A 74 11.28 5.20 -3.72
N ALA A 75 10.30 4.47 -4.28
CA ALA A 75 8.93 4.90 -4.39
C ALA A 75 8.24 4.97 -3.01
N THR A 76 7.07 5.62 -2.99
CA THR A 76 6.13 5.58 -1.85
C THR A 76 4.89 4.80 -2.25
N ILE A 77 4.43 3.87 -1.41
CA ILE A 77 3.16 3.17 -1.58
C ILE A 77 2.16 3.57 -0.50
N PHE A 78 0.92 3.82 -0.91
CA PHE A 78 -0.23 4.15 -0.09
C PHE A 78 -1.15 2.94 -0.05
N VAL A 79 -1.55 2.48 1.14
CA VAL A 79 -2.37 1.28 1.29
C VAL A 79 -3.51 1.56 2.28
N THR A 80 -4.72 1.09 2.00
CA THR A 80 -5.86 1.40 2.90
C THR A 80 -5.78 0.70 4.26
N LEU A 81 -5.02 -0.38 4.37
CA LEU A 81 -4.82 -1.18 5.58
C LEU A 81 -3.33 -1.46 5.78
N GLU A 82 -2.89 -1.64 7.02
CA GLU A 82 -1.51 -2.03 7.36
C GLU A 82 -1.12 -3.31 6.58
N PRO A 83 0.01 -3.29 5.83
CA PRO A 83 0.43 -4.45 5.05
C PRO A 83 0.66 -5.69 5.91
N CYS A 84 0.27 -6.85 5.37
CA CYS A 84 0.38 -8.08 6.15
C CYS A 84 1.85 -8.48 6.39
N GLY A 85 2.25 -8.57 7.68
CA GLY A 85 3.58 -9.00 8.13
C GLY A 85 3.69 -10.48 8.49
N HIS A 86 2.78 -11.32 7.98
CA HIS A 86 2.65 -12.71 8.37
C HIS A 86 2.44 -13.62 7.17
N HIS A 87 3.06 -14.79 7.22
CA HIS A 87 2.98 -15.81 6.19
C HIS A 87 1.63 -16.51 6.28
N GLY A 88 0.76 -16.23 5.30
CA GLY A 88 -0.53 -16.90 5.10
C GLY A 88 -0.48 -17.90 3.94
N LYS A 89 -1.49 -17.88 3.07
CA LYS A 89 -1.48 -18.63 1.78
C LYS A 89 -0.57 -17.99 0.71
N THR A 90 -0.26 -16.71 0.87
CA THR A 90 0.60 -15.89 0.02
C THR A 90 1.81 -15.40 0.83
N PRO A 91 2.96 -15.11 0.19
CA PRO A 91 4.09 -14.44 0.85
C PRO A 91 3.65 -13.09 1.45
N PRO A 92 4.27 -12.63 2.55
CA PRO A 92 3.87 -11.40 3.21
C PRO A 92 4.08 -10.19 2.29
N CYS A 93 3.11 -9.27 2.27
CA CYS A 93 3.17 -8.07 1.43
C CYS A 93 4.35 -7.17 1.79
N ALA A 94 4.80 -7.22 3.05
CA ALA A 94 6.00 -6.52 3.51
C ALA A 94 7.27 -6.95 2.76
N GLU A 95 7.44 -8.25 2.47
CA GLU A 95 8.61 -8.74 1.70
C GLU A 95 8.55 -8.24 0.25
N ALA A 96 7.38 -8.33 -0.39
CA ALA A 96 7.21 -7.83 -1.76
C ALA A 96 7.53 -6.32 -1.88
N ILE A 97 7.15 -5.52 -0.87
CA ILE A 97 7.47 -4.09 -0.80
C ILE A 97 8.99 -3.87 -0.69
N ILE A 98 9.66 -4.61 0.19
CA ILE A 98 11.10 -4.53 0.38
C ILE A 98 11.85 -4.95 -0.90
N GLU A 99 11.45 -6.05 -1.52
CA GLU A 99 12.04 -6.56 -2.76
C GLU A 99 11.84 -5.59 -3.94
N ALA A 100 10.71 -4.88 -3.98
CA ALA A 100 10.46 -3.82 -4.96
C ALA A 100 11.32 -2.56 -4.71
N GLY A 101 12.06 -2.49 -3.58
CA GLY A 101 12.87 -1.33 -3.21
C GLY A 101 12.04 -0.10 -2.84
N ILE A 102 10.77 -0.28 -2.48
CA ILE A 102 9.91 0.79 -2.01
C ILE A 102 10.41 1.20 -0.62
N THR A 103 10.75 2.48 -0.44
CA THR A 103 11.38 2.97 0.80
C THR A 103 10.38 3.56 1.77
N ARG A 104 9.15 3.83 1.32
CA ARG A 104 8.13 4.43 2.17
C ARG A 104 6.77 3.77 1.94
N VAL A 105 6.15 3.40 3.04
CA VAL A 105 4.77 2.90 3.06
C VAL A 105 3.95 3.87 3.92
N ILE A 106 2.78 4.22 3.42
CA ILE A 106 1.79 5.04 4.11
C ILE A 106 0.50 4.23 4.14
N TYR A 107 -0.12 4.05 5.31
CA TYR A 107 -1.36 3.28 5.41
C TYR A 107 -2.46 3.98 6.21
N GLY A 108 -3.72 3.70 5.86
CA GLY A 108 -4.89 4.39 6.42
C GLY A 108 -5.41 3.84 7.74
N HIS A 109 -5.27 2.53 7.99
CA HIS A 109 -5.74 1.91 9.23
C HIS A 109 -4.82 0.77 9.67
N ASN A 110 -4.56 0.67 10.97
CA ASN A 110 -3.83 -0.46 11.54
C ASN A 110 -4.62 -1.76 11.31
N ASP A 111 -3.94 -2.86 11.03
CA ASP A 111 -4.63 -4.15 10.92
C ASP A 111 -5.09 -4.58 12.32
N PRO A 112 -6.41 -4.82 12.55
CA PRO A 112 -6.90 -5.30 13.83
C PRO A 112 -6.41 -6.72 14.16
N HIS A 113 -5.86 -7.45 13.18
CA HIS A 113 -5.37 -8.79 13.38
C HIS A 113 -4.11 -8.78 14.29
N PRO A 114 -4.09 -9.55 15.40
CA PRO A 114 -3.06 -9.43 16.43
C PRO A 114 -1.65 -9.84 15.96
N VAL A 115 -1.54 -10.52 14.82
CA VAL A 115 -0.29 -11.07 14.28
C VAL A 115 0.50 -10.03 13.46
N THR A 116 -0.16 -8.99 12.97
CA THR A 116 0.36 -7.99 12.04
C THR A 116 0.99 -6.78 12.72
N ARG A 117 0.61 -6.53 13.98
CA ARG A 117 0.97 -5.32 14.74
C ARG A 117 2.49 -5.12 14.85
N GLY A 118 2.99 -4.05 14.21
CA GLY A 118 4.27 -3.42 14.56
C GLY A 118 5.55 -4.12 14.09
N LYS A 119 5.48 -4.96 13.04
CA LYS A 119 6.67 -5.67 12.51
C LYS A 119 7.40 -4.95 11.38
N VAL A 120 6.86 -3.84 10.88
CA VAL A 120 7.47 -3.04 9.83
C VAL A 120 7.51 -1.59 10.30
N GLN A 121 8.66 -0.92 10.16
CA GLN A 121 8.78 0.52 10.41
C GLN A 121 7.99 1.24 9.30
N ILE A 122 6.75 1.63 9.59
CA ILE A 122 5.83 2.21 8.62
C ILE A 122 5.18 3.47 9.19
N ASP A 123 5.07 4.51 8.36
CA ASP A 123 4.34 5.74 8.65
C ASP A 123 2.82 5.49 8.56
N CYS A 124 2.14 5.53 9.70
CA CYS A 124 0.69 5.44 9.78
C CYS A 124 0.11 6.80 9.42
N TRP A 125 -0.68 6.90 8.34
CA TRP A 125 -1.38 8.13 8.00
C TRP A 125 -2.78 8.10 8.59
N GLN A 126 -3.06 9.02 9.51
CA GLN A 126 -4.40 9.30 10.00
C GLN A 126 -4.80 10.70 9.57
N ARG A 127 -6.08 10.90 9.23
CA ARG A 127 -6.59 12.21 8.81
C ARG A 127 -6.35 13.23 9.93
N GLY A 128 -5.49 14.21 9.67
CA GLY A 128 -5.07 15.22 10.66
C GLY A 128 -3.91 14.84 11.59
N SER A 129 -3.31 13.65 11.46
CA SER A 129 -2.10 13.31 12.21
C SER A 129 -0.86 13.85 11.50
N LYS A 130 -0.17 14.80 12.14
CA LYS A 130 1.23 15.11 11.82
C LYS A 130 2.12 13.97 12.35
N SER A 131 2.07 12.77 11.77
CA SER A 131 3.11 11.78 12.04
C SER A 131 4.32 12.13 11.20
N ASN A 132 5.35 12.62 11.87
CA ASN A 132 6.69 12.79 11.34
C ASN A 132 7.47 11.51 11.69
N PRO A 133 7.99 10.73 10.72
CA PRO A 133 9.08 9.82 10.98
C PRO A 133 10.37 10.49 10.51
N ALA A 134 11.19 10.89 11.47
CA ALA A 134 12.60 11.15 11.20
C ALA A 134 13.23 9.89 10.57
N PHE A 135 14.03 10.14 9.54
CA PHE A 135 14.83 9.19 8.77
C PHE A 135 15.69 8.26 9.65
#